data_AF-A0A544QR11-F1
#
_entry.id   AF-A0A544QR11-F1
#
_cell.length_a   1.000
_cell.length_b   1.000
_cell.length_c   1.000
_cell.angle_alpha   90.00
_cell.angle_beta   90.00
_cell.angle_gamma   90.00
#
_symmetry.space_group_name_H-M   'P 1'
#
loop_
_entity.id
_entity.type
_entity.pdbx_description
1 polymer ?
#
loop_
_entity_poly.entity_id
_entity_poly.type
_entity_poly.pdbx_seq_one_letter_code
_entity_poly.pdbx_strand_id
1 'polypeptide(L)'
;MSTQHETASDGNVLTENTFTFLQAAGASGEFLEFLRHDNESSIRRSVQSDLRHGALSGDPTEYAPLGGHFFDNLWEGDLFGAWRRADPANRRIMRDVFGESTVIAAAVTGGLNRETAAQFVSN
;
A
#
# COMPACT_ATOMS: atom_id res chain seq x y z
N MET A 1 -1.71 -36.27 21.11
CA MET A 1 -2.61 -35.70 20.08
C MET A 1 -2.91 -34.28 20.52
N SER A 2 -2.19 -33.30 19.97
CA SER A 2 -2.39 -31.90 20.30
C SER A 2 -3.41 -31.32 19.33
N THR A 3 -4.66 -31.22 19.78
CA THR A 3 -5.69 -30.45 19.10
C THR A 3 -5.36 -28.98 19.32
N GLN A 4 -4.67 -28.36 18.36
CA GLN A 4 -4.65 -26.91 18.24
C GLN A 4 -6.05 -26.51 17.77
N HIS A 5 -6.89 -26.12 18.73
CA HIS A 5 -8.15 -25.46 18.45
C HIS A 5 -7.84 -24.11 17.81
N GLU A 6 -8.42 -23.93 16.63
CA GLU A 6 -8.61 -22.68 15.88
C GLU A 6 -8.49 -21.44 16.77
N THR A 7 -7.42 -20.68 16.55
CA THR A 7 -7.41 -19.26 16.91
C THR A 7 -8.58 -18.61 16.19
N ALA A 8 -9.53 -18.09 16.99
CA ALA A 8 -10.60 -17.23 16.54
C ALA A 8 -10.11 -16.29 15.42
N SER A 9 -10.89 -16.18 14.35
CA SER A 9 -10.61 -15.23 13.27
C SER A 9 -10.49 -13.82 13.86
N ASP A 10 -9.26 -13.36 14.07
CA ASP A 10 -8.95 -12.00 14.45
C ASP A 10 -9.56 -11.09 13.37
N GLY A 11 -10.52 -10.23 13.74
CA GLY A 11 -11.13 -9.23 12.86
C GLY A 11 -10.15 -8.18 12.29
N ASN A 12 -8.84 -8.45 12.38
CA ASN A 12 -7.73 -7.64 11.90
C ASN A 12 -6.97 -8.32 10.74
N VAL A 13 -7.41 -9.49 10.26
CA VAL A 13 -6.81 -10.13 9.08
C VAL A 13 -7.39 -9.51 7.82
N LEU A 14 -6.52 -8.93 6.98
CA LEU A 14 -6.91 -8.50 5.64
C LEU A 14 -7.17 -9.75 4.79
N THR A 15 -8.39 -9.86 4.27
CA THR A 15 -8.83 -11.01 3.45
C THR A 15 -9.01 -10.58 1.99
N GLU A 16 -9.25 -11.52 1.08
CA GLU A 16 -9.59 -11.19 -0.32
C GLU A 16 -10.81 -10.27 -0.44
N ASN A 17 -11.77 -10.34 0.49
CA ASN A 17 -12.89 -9.41 0.54
C ASN A 17 -12.41 -7.98 0.83
N THR A 18 -11.41 -7.81 1.70
CA THR A 18 -10.79 -6.50 1.95
C THR A 18 -10.13 -5.95 0.69
N PHE A 19 -9.33 -6.77 0.00
CA PHE A 19 -8.67 -6.34 -1.25
C PHE A 19 -9.66 -6.03 -2.35
N THR A 20 -10.72 -6.83 -2.49
CA THR A 20 -11.80 -6.60 -3.46
C THR A 20 -12.53 -5.29 -3.16
N PHE A 21 -12.81 -5.00 -1.88
CA PHE A 21 -13.41 -3.74 -1.47
C PHE A 21 -12.52 -2.55 -1.83
N LEU A 22 -11.24 -2.59 -1.48
CA LEU A 22 -10.30 -1.50 -1.74
C LEU A 22 -10.12 -1.27 -3.25
N GLN A 23 -10.05 -2.35 -4.04
CA GLN A 23 -10.02 -2.26 -5.49
C GLN A 23 -11.29 -1.59 -6.04
N ALA A 24 -12.47 -1.98 -5.55
CA ALA A 24 -13.75 -1.36 -5.93
C ALA A 24 -13.85 0.11 -5.49
N ALA A 25 -13.17 0.48 -4.41
CA ALA A 25 -13.03 1.86 -3.95
C ALA A 25 -12.04 2.70 -4.78
N GLY A 26 -11.30 2.08 -5.71
CA GLY A 26 -10.38 2.77 -6.61
C GLY A 26 -8.91 2.67 -6.22
N ALA A 27 -8.53 1.79 -5.29
CA ALA A 27 -7.12 1.53 -5.00
C ALA A 27 -6.41 0.94 -6.23
N SER A 28 -5.22 1.47 -6.52
CA SER A 28 -4.34 0.97 -7.58
C SER A 28 -3.86 -0.46 -7.32
N GLY A 29 -3.38 -1.13 -8.37
CA GLY A 29 -2.75 -2.45 -8.22
C GLY A 29 -1.51 -2.40 -7.34
N GLU A 30 -0.72 -1.34 -7.47
CA GLU A 30 0.49 -1.07 -6.69
C GLU A 30 0.16 -0.95 -5.20
N PHE A 31 -0.90 -0.24 -4.84
CA PHE A 31 -1.36 -0.16 -3.46
C PHE A 31 -1.70 -1.53 -2.89
N LEU A 32 -2.46 -2.33 -3.64
CA LEU A 32 -2.87 -3.67 -3.21
C LEU A 32 -1.66 -4.60 -3.08
N GLU A 33 -0.70 -4.52 -3.99
CA GLU A 33 0.54 -5.30 -3.94
C GLU A 33 1.40 -4.94 -2.73
N PHE A 34 1.58 -3.64 -2.47
CA PHE A 34 2.29 -3.14 -1.29
C PHE A 34 1.62 -3.64 0.00
N LEU A 35 0.29 -3.56 0.08
CA LEU A 35 -0.49 -3.98 1.24
C LEU A 35 -0.43 -5.50 1.51
N ARG A 36 -0.25 -6.31 0.46
CA ARG A 36 -0.07 -7.77 0.57
C ARG A 36 1.30 -8.16 1.10
N HIS A 37 2.34 -7.39 0.79
CA HIS A 37 3.71 -7.77 1.08
C HIS A 37 4.09 -7.60 2.54
N ASP A 38 3.76 -6.45 3.14
CA ASP A 38 4.28 -6.09 4.47
C ASP A 38 3.18 -6.03 5.53
N ASN A 39 3.37 -6.81 6.61
CA ASN A 39 2.41 -6.96 7.69
C ASN A 39 2.48 -5.86 8.76
N GLU A 40 3.47 -4.98 8.74
CA GLU A 40 3.74 -4.00 9.79
C GLU A 40 3.70 -2.54 9.30
N SER A 41 3.54 -2.33 8.00
CA SER A 41 3.51 -1.02 7.36
C SER A 41 2.43 -0.13 7.97
N SER A 42 2.70 1.18 7.98
CA SER A 42 1.72 2.17 8.47
C SER A 42 0.42 2.12 7.67
N ILE A 43 0.52 1.84 6.36
CA ILE A 43 -0.63 1.63 5.47
C ILE A 43 -1.46 0.44 5.95
N ARG A 44 -0.83 -0.71 6.19
CA ARG A 44 -1.57 -1.90 6.62
C ARG A 44 -2.27 -1.68 7.96
N ARG A 45 -1.58 -1.07 8.93
CA ARG A 45 -2.17 -0.73 10.22
C ARG A 45 -3.36 0.21 10.09
N SER A 46 -3.31 1.17 9.16
CA SER A 46 -4.44 2.05 8.83
C SER A 46 -5.61 1.26 8.24
N VAL A 47 -5.39 0.42 7.22
CA VAL A 47 -6.46 -0.40 6.62
C VAL A 47 -7.06 -1.39 7.62
N GLN A 48 -6.25 -2.00 8.48
CA GLN A 48 -6.73 -2.87 9.56
C GLN A 48 -7.57 -2.09 10.59
N SER A 49 -7.19 -0.85 10.88
CA SER A 49 -7.99 0.04 11.72
C SER A 49 -9.35 0.32 11.09
N ASP A 50 -9.38 0.69 9.81
CA ASP A 50 -10.61 0.94 9.05
C ASP A 50 -11.51 -0.30 9.01
N LEU A 51 -10.93 -1.49 8.79
CA LEU A 51 -11.64 -2.76 8.86
C LEU A 51 -12.28 -2.97 10.23
N ARG A 52 -11.51 -2.81 11.31
CA ARG A 52 -11.98 -2.98 12.69
C ARG A 52 -13.10 -2.00 13.06
N HIS A 53 -13.05 -0.79 12.51
CA HIS A 53 -14.06 0.24 12.74
C HIS A 53 -15.24 0.18 11.76
N GLY A 54 -15.27 -0.81 10.86
CA GLY A 54 -16.38 -1.02 9.92
C GLY A 54 -16.39 -0.09 8.71
N ALA A 55 -15.34 0.70 8.50
CA ALA A 55 -15.25 1.62 7.36
C ALA A 55 -15.21 0.88 6.00
N LEU A 56 -14.83 -0.40 6.00
CA LEU A 56 -14.78 -1.26 4.80
C LEU A 56 -16.05 -2.12 4.62
N SER A 57 -17.19 -1.70 5.19
CA SER A 57 -18.46 -2.45 5.12
C SER A 57 -19.57 -1.76 4.31
N GLY A 58 -19.35 -0.50 3.91
CA GLY A 58 -20.32 0.32 3.16
C GLY A 58 -20.20 0.18 1.64
N ASP A 59 -20.64 1.21 0.92
CA ASP A 59 -20.39 1.34 -0.52
C ASP A 59 -18.91 1.67 -0.75
N PRO A 60 -18.16 0.84 -1.51
CA PRO A 60 -16.75 1.13 -1.82
C PRO A 60 -16.53 2.49 -2.49
N THR A 61 -17.49 2.98 -3.29
CA THR A 61 -17.35 4.25 -4.02
C THR A 61 -17.40 5.47 -3.10
N GLU A 62 -17.89 5.31 -1.88
CA GLU A 62 -17.90 6.35 -0.83
C GLU A 62 -16.70 6.25 0.12
N TYR A 63 -15.88 5.20 -0.01
CA TYR A 63 -14.70 5.03 0.83
C TYR A 63 -13.61 6.02 0.41
N ALA A 64 -13.24 6.89 1.35
CA ALA A 64 -12.09 7.77 1.22
C ALA A 64 -11.00 7.29 2.20
N PRO A 65 -9.84 6.84 1.72
CA PRO A 65 -8.78 6.42 2.62
C PRO A 65 -8.22 7.61 3.41
N LEU A 66 -7.93 7.38 4.69
CA LEU A 66 -7.24 8.34 5.55
C LEU A 66 -5.75 8.01 5.59
N GLY A 67 -5.00 8.48 4.60
CA GLY A 67 -3.55 8.35 4.63
C GLY A 67 -2.91 9.57 3.99
N GLY A 68 -2.03 10.26 4.70
CA GLY A 68 -1.34 11.42 4.14
C GLY A 68 -0.57 11.09 2.86
N HIS A 69 0.06 12.10 2.25
CA HIS A 69 0.56 12.05 0.86
C HIS A 69 1.27 10.78 0.38
N PHE A 70 2.00 10.04 1.21
CA PHE A 70 2.56 8.75 0.81
C PHE A 70 1.47 7.75 0.38
N PHE A 71 0.43 7.62 1.21
CA PHE A 71 -0.70 6.73 0.98
C PHE A 71 -1.48 7.20 -0.25
N ASP A 72 -1.82 8.49 -0.34
CA ASP A 72 -2.59 9.03 -1.48
C ASP A 72 -1.91 8.70 -2.82
N ASN A 73 -0.60 8.97 -2.93
CA ASN A 73 0.14 8.68 -4.15
C ASN A 73 0.17 7.18 -4.44
N LEU A 74 0.34 6.34 -3.41
CA LEU A 74 0.35 4.89 -3.62
C LEU A 74 -1.04 4.37 -4.03
N TRP A 75 -2.10 4.88 -3.41
CA TRP A 75 -3.49 4.61 -3.75
C TRP A 75 -3.78 4.92 -5.22
N GLU A 76 -3.27 6.03 -5.74
CA GLU A 76 -3.39 6.44 -7.14
C GLU A 76 -2.45 5.69 -8.09
N GLY A 77 -1.48 4.92 -7.57
CA GLY A 77 -0.47 4.21 -8.35
C GLY A 77 0.74 5.08 -8.75
N ASP A 78 0.86 6.29 -8.21
CA ASP A 78 2.05 7.13 -8.38
C ASP A 78 3.21 6.64 -7.48
N LEU A 79 3.91 5.63 -7.96
CA LEU A 79 5.07 5.04 -7.27
C LEU A 79 6.18 6.05 -6.97
N PHE A 80 6.43 7.02 -7.85
CA PHE A 80 7.49 7.99 -7.59
C PHE A 80 7.05 9.08 -6.62
N GLY A 81 5.80 9.55 -6.72
CA GLY A 81 5.17 10.42 -5.74
C GLY A 81 5.20 9.80 -4.34
N ALA A 82 4.79 8.53 -4.24
CA ALA A 82 4.84 7.75 -3.02
C ALA A 82 6.28 7.66 -2.47
N TRP A 83 7.26 7.29 -3.31
CA TRP A 83 8.67 7.23 -2.90
C TRP A 83 9.19 8.51 -2.24
N ARG A 84 8.90 9.67 -2.84
CA ARG A 84 9.36 10.97 -2.32
C ARG A 84 8.74 11.31 -0.97
N ARG A 85 7.52 10.83 -0.70
CA ARG A 85 6.77 11.09 0.53
C ARG A 85 6.95 10.00 1.59
N ALA A 86 7.50 8.85 1.22
CA ALA A 86 7.75 7.73 2.10
C ALA A 86 8.86 8.06 3.11
N ASP A 87 8.64 7.63 4.35
CA ASP A 87 9.69 7.51 5.36
C ASP A 87 10.67 6.36 5.02
N PRO A 88 11.81 6.23 5.73
CA PRO A 88 12.80 5.20 5.44
C PRO A 88 12.27 3.75 5.50
N ALA A 89 11.30 3.46 6.38
CA ALA A 89 10.72 2.13 6.49
C ALA A 89 9.85 1.80 5.27
N ASN A 90 8.99 2.74 4.88
CA ASN A 90 8.14 2.62 3.70
C ASN A 90 8.96 2.56 2.40
N ARG A 91 10.07 3.32 2.27
CA ARG A 91 10.99 3.19 1.12
C ARG A 91 11.64 1.83 1.04
N ARG A 92 12.02 1.23 2.18
CA ARG A 92 12.54 -0.14 2.20
C ARG A 92 11.52 -1.11 1.63
N ILE A 93 10.28 -1.07 2.12
CA ILE A 93 9.20 -1.93 1.62
C ILE A 93 8.94 -1.70 0.13
N MET A 94 8.90 -0.45 -0.34
CA MET A 94 8.73 -0.17 -1.77
C MET A 94 9.84 -0.77 -2.63
N ARG A 95 11.09 -0.80 -2.14
CA ARG A 95 12.19 -1.49 -2.85
C ARG A 95 12.00 -2.99 -2.87
N ASP A 96 11.58 -3.57 -1.75
CA ASP A 96 11.37 -5.01 -1.64
C ASP A 96 10.20 -5.48 -2.52
N VAL A 97 9.15 -4.65 -2.66
CA VAL A 97 7.97 -4.96 -3.47
C VAL A 97 8.21 -4.68 -4.95
N PHE A 98 8.59 -3.45 -5.31
CA PHE A 98 8.60 -3.01 -6.71
C PHE A 98 9.99 -3.03 -7.34
N GLY A 99 11.05 -2.96 -6.53
CA GLY A 99 12.41 -2.74 -6.98
C GLY A 99 12.68 -1.29 -7.39
N GLU A 100 13.93 -0.85 -7.20
CA GLU A 100 14.37 0.52 -7.53
C GLU A 100 14.15 0.88 -9.01
N SER A 101 14.36 -0.10 -9.90
CA SER A 101 14.21 0.11 -11.35
C SER A 101 12.78 0.50 -11.75
N THR A 102 11.77 -0.06 -11.08
CA THR A 102 10.35 0.23 -11.35
C THR A 102 10.00 1.63 -10.86
N VAL A 103 10.46 2.01 -9.66
CA VAL A 103 10.26 3.36 -9.12
C VAL A 103 10.95 4.42 -10.00
N ILE A 104 12.16 4.14 -10.50
CA ILE A 104 12.87 5.00 -11.45
C ILE A 104 12.08 5.11 -12.77
N ALA A 105 11.55 4.01 -13.29
CA ALA A 105 10.75 4.02 -14.51
C ALA A 105 9.46 4.84 -14.36
N ALA A 106 8.81 4.78 -13.20
CA ALA A 106 7.65 5.63 -12.89
C ALA A 106 8.03 7.12 -12.90
N ALA A 107 9.16 7.49 -12.30
CA ALA A 107 9.67 8.87 -12.32
C ALA A 107 9.94 9.38 -13.74
N VAL A 108 10.53 8.52 -14.58
CA VAL A 108 10.82 8.84 -15.99
C VAL A 108 9.54 9.02 -16.80
N THR A 109 8.53 8.18 -16.55
CA THR A 109 7.20 8.32 -17.17
C THR A 109 6.53 9.64 -16.77
N GLY A 110 6.76 10.10 -15.54
CA GLY A 110 6.35 11.42 -15.05
C GLY A 110 7.18 12.60 -15.58
N GLY A 111 8.12 12.38 -16.50
CA GLY A 111 8.88 13.42 -17.19
C GLY A 111 10.25 13.76 -16.59
N LEU A 112 10.71 13.03 -15.56
CA LEU A 112 12.09 13.19 -15.09
C LEU A 112 13.07 12.51 -16.04
N ASN A 113 14.27 13.05 -16.16
CA ASN A 113 15.35 12.31 -16.79
C ASN A 113 15.78 11.13 -15.89
N ARG A 114 16.30 10.06 -16.50
CA ARG A 114 16.64 8.82 -15.79
C ARG A 114 17.74 8.99 -14.74
N GLU A 115 18.73 9.85 -14.99
CA GLU A 115 19.85 10.07 -14.07
C GLU A 115 19.37 10.75 -12.78
N THR A 116 18.59 11.82 -12.93
CA THR A 116 17.94 12.51 -11.80
C THR A 116 16.99 11.58 -11.05
N ALA A 117 16.20 10.76 -11.76
CA ALA A 117 15.35 9.77 -11.12
C ALA A 117 16.16 8.75 -10.29
N ALA A 118 17.26 8.22 -10.83
CA ALA A 118 18.13 7.30 -10.10
C ALA A 118 18.75 7.96 -8.86
N GLN A 119 19.19 9.21 -8.94
CA GLN A 119 19.71 9.94 -7.78
C GLN A 119 18.68 10.10 -6.64
N PHE A 120 17.38 10.21 -6.95
CA PHE A 120 16.34 10.27 -5.92
C PHE A 120 16.05 8.92 -5.25
N VAL A 121 16.28 7.81 -5.96
CA VAL A 121 15.92 6.46 -5.50
C VAL A 121 17.10 5.75 -4.83
N SER A 122 18.32 6.00 -5.27
CA SER A 122 19.52 5.34 -4.74
C SER A 122 20.12 5.98 -3.47
N ASN A 123 19.53 7.07 -2.97
CA ASN A 123 19.90 7.75 -1.71
C ASN A 123 18.99 7.34 -0.55
#